data_AF-A0A920GZN7-F1
#
_entry.id   AF-A0A920GZN7-F1
#
_cell.length_a   1.000
_cell.length_b   1.000
_cell.length_c   1.000
_cell.angle_alpha   90.00
_cell.angle_beta   90.00
_cell.angle_gamma   90.00
#
_symmetry.space_group_name_H-M   'P 1'
#
loop_
_entity.id
_entity.type
_entity.pdbx_description
1 polymer ?
#
loop_
_entity_poly.entity_id
_entity_poly.type
_entity_poly.pdbx_seq_one_letter_code
_entity_poly.pdbx_strand_id
1 'polypeptide(L)'
;MHDGKVLAYESYSFWQPMITNEIDDLETATTLITDTLDYSMKDGLFASIDVACLFSGGVDSSLIFSNARNKQKGLCGFTADFGEHDDSEQRASSS
;
A
#
# COMPACT_ATOMS: atom_id res chain seq x y z
N MET A 1 24.65 24.53 39.83
CA MET A 1 23.45 23.71 39.57
C MET A 1 23.00 24.07 38.17
N HIS A 2 23.18 23.17 37.21
CA HIS A 2 22.80 23.40 35.81
C HIS A 2 21.28 23.29 35.70
N ASP A 3 20.65 24.40 35.35
CA ASP A 3 19.21 24.50 35.10
C ASP A 3 18.92 23.78 33.77
N GLY A 4 18.46 22.54 33.87
CA GLY A 4 18.19 21.65 32.75
C GLY A 4 16.96 22.12 31.97
N LYS A 5 17.18 23.00 31.00
CA LYS A 5 16.16 23.34 29.99
C LYS A 5 15.87 22.11 29.13
N VAL A 6 14.77 21.43 29.42
CA VAL A 6 14.14 20.47 28.51
C VAL A 6 13.66 21.27 27.30
N LEU A 7 14.33 21.08 26.15
CA LEU A 7 13.86 21.57 24.87
C LEU A 7 12.55 20.83 24.54
N ALA A 8 11.42 21.50 24.69
CA ALA A 8 10.14 20.98 24.23
C ALA A 8 10.20 20.91 22.70
N TYR A 9 10.32 19.70 22.15
CA TYR A 9 10.13 19.47 20.73
C TYR A 9 8.64 19.63 20.44
N GLU A 10 8.26 20.71 19.77
CA GLU A 10 6.93 20.86 19.20
C GLU A 10 6.80 19.88 18.03
N SER A 11 5.90 18.91 18.17
CA SER A 11 5.53 17.98 17.10
C SER A 11 4.42 18.62 16.27
N TYR A 12 4.71 18.85 14.98
CA TYR A 12 3.73 19.34 14.02
C TYR A 12 3.15 18.15 13.25
N SER A 13 1.82 18.04 13.22
CA SER A 13 1.13 17.11 12.33
C SER A 13 0.60 17.86 11.12
N PHE A 14 1.11 17.53 9.94
CA PHE A 14 0.65 18.10 8.66
C PHE A 14 -0.48 17.29 8.01
N TRP A 15 -0.85 16.15 8.62
CA TRP A 15 -1.91 15.28 8.12
C TRP A 15 -2.61 14.58 9.28
N GLN A 16 -3.95 14.65 9.29
CA GLN A 16 -4.79 13.87 10.19
C GLN A 16 -5.78 13.08 9.36
N PRO A 17 -5.77 11.73 9.44
CA PRO A 17 -6.76 10.92 8.74
C PRO A 17 -8.14 11.18 9.34
N MET A 18 -9.12 11.46 8.48
CA MET A 18 -10.52 11.49 8.87
C MET A 18 -11.04 10.06 8.90
N ILE A 19 -11.52 9.61 10.06
CA ILE A 19 -12.15 8.29 10.22
C ILE A 19 -13.67 8.51 10.23
N THR A 20 -14.36 7.95 9.25
CA THR A 20 -15.82 7.91 9.20
C THR A 20 -16.27 6.44 9.16
N ASN A 21 -17.43 6.14 9.75
CA ASN A 21 -18.00 4.79 9.77
C ASN A 21 -19.10 4.62 8.71
N GLU A 22 -19.27 5.59 7.82
CA GLU A 22 -20.36 5.66 6.86
C GLU A 22 -19.84 5.30 5.47
N ILE A 23 -20.26 4.13 4.98
CA ILE A 23 -20.18 3.77 3.56
C ILE A 23 -21.62 3.68 3.09
N ASP A 24 -22.16 4.79 2.59
CA ASP A 24 -23.58 4.90 2.24
C ASP A 24 -23.90 4.24 0.89
N ASP A 25 -22.89 4.09 0.02
CA ASP A 25 -23.02 3.50 -1.30
C ASP A 25 -21.78 2.69 -1.71
N LEU A 26 -21.98 1.40 -1.94
CA LEU A 26 -20.93 0.45 -2.35
C LEU A 26 -20.36 0.79 -3.73
N GLU A 27 -21.18 1.25 -4.66
CA GLU A 27 -20.75 1.57 -6.03
C GLU A 27 -19.80 2.78 -6.01
N THR A 28 -20.20 3.84 -5.31
CA THR A 28 -19.35 5.02 -5.08
C THR A 28 -18.06 4.65 -4.36
N ALA A 29 -18.12 3.82 -3.31
CA ALA A 29 -16.92 3.40 -2.58
C ALA A 29 -15.95 2.62 -3.47
N THR A 30 -16.47 1.69 -4.27
CA THR A 30 -15.66 0.87 -5.20
C THR A 30 -15.02 1.74 -6.27
N THR A 31 -15.78 2.69 -6.83
CA THR A 31 -15.29 3.65 -7.83
C THR A 31 -14.19 4.51 -7.23
N LEU A 32 -14.39 5.07 -6.04
CA LEU A 32 -13.43 5.93 -5.38
C LEU A 32 -12.12 5.21 -5.05
N ILE A 33 -12.19 3.97 -4.56
CA ILE A 33 -11.00 3.14 -4.33
C ILE A 33 -10.28 2.85 -5.64
N THR A 34 -11.02 2.48 -6.69
CA THR A 34 -10.45 2.16 -8.00
C THR A 34 -9.71 3.37 -8.58
N ASP A 35 -10.35 4.54 -8.59
CA ASP A 35 -9.78 5.78 -9.10
C ASP A 35 -8.55 6.22 -8.30
N THR A 36 -8.60 6.08 -6.97
CA THR A 36 -7.48 6.45 -6.09
C THR A 36 -6.28 5.53 -6.31
N LEU A 37 -6.50 4.22 -6.47
CA LEU A 37 -5.44 3.27 -6.81
C LEU A 37 -4.84 3.59 -8.17
N ASP A 38 -5.68 3.83 -9.18
CA ASP A 38 -5.26 4.18 -10.53
C ASP A 38 -4.41 5.45 -10.56
N TYR A 39 -4.86 6.48 -9.85
CA TYR A 39 -4.13 7.74 -9.71
C TYR A 39 -2.78 7.53 -9.04
N SER A 40 -2.76 6.81 -7.92
CA SER A 40 -1.54 6.57 -7.13
C SER A 40 -0.49 5.78 -7.90
N MET A 41 -0.91 4.82 -8.73
CA MET A 41 0.02 4.05 -9.56
C MET A 41 0.50 4.82 -10.79
N LYS A 42 -0.26 5.78 -11.30
CA LYS A 42 0.08 6.52 -12.52
C LYS A 42 1.46 7.15 -12.44
N ASP A 43 1.76 7.82 -11.33
CA ASP A 43 3.05 8.50 -11.15
C ASP A 43 4.20 7.50 -11.00
N GLY A 44 3.98 6.39 -10.30
CA GLY A 44 4.97 5.33 -10.15
C GLY A 44 5.25 4.55 -11.43
N LEU A 45 4.24 4.37 -12.29
CA LEU A 45 4.35 3.69 -13.59
C LEU A 45 4.89 4.60 -14.69
N PHE A 46 4.67 5.92 -14.60
CA PHE A 46 5.21 6.90 -15.54
C PHE A 46 6.64 7.32 -15.17
N ALA A 47 7.48 6.34 -14.88
CA ALA A 47 8.90 6.55 -14.59
C ALA A 47 9.73 6.42 -15.88
N SER A 48 10.83 7.17 -15.98
CA SER A 48 11.80 7.03 -17.09
C SER A 48 12.70 5.79 -16.96
N ILE A 49 12.39 4.90 -16.01
CA ILE A 49 13.14 3.71 -15.65
C ILE A 49 12.22 2.50 -15.66
N ASP A 50 12.81 1.31 -15.74
CA ASP A 50 12.04 0.07 -15.61
C ASP A 50 11.45 -0.04 -14.20
N VAL A 51 10.14 -0.29 -14.16
CA VAL A 51 9.37 -0.47 -12.92
C VAL A 51 9.09 -1.96 -12.76
N ALA A 52 9.10 -2.43 -11.51
CA ALA A 52 8.72 -3.78 -11.17
C ALA A 52 7.81 -3.80 -9.93
N CYS A 53 7.00 -4.84 -9.80
CA CYS A 53 6.08 -5.02 -8.69
C CYS A 53 6.59 -6.14 -7.77
N LEU A 54 6.60 -5.88 -6.47
CA LEU A 54 6.76 -6.94 -5.47
C LEU A 54 5.42 -7.66 -5.30
N PHE A 55 5.42 -8.96 -5.56
CA PHE A 55 4.24 -9.81 -5.57
C PHE A 55 4.36 -10.86 -4.47
N SER A 56 3.49 -10.78 -3.47
CA SER A 56 3.45 -11.69 -2.33
C SER A 56 2.41 -12.82 -2.46
N GLY A 57 1.57 -12.80 -3.50
CA GLY A 57 0.43 -13.71 -3.63
C GLY A 57 -0.83 -13.30 -2.85
N GLY A 58 -0.73 -12.28 -1.99
CA GLY A 58 -1.88 -11.69 -1.29
C GLY A 58 -2.78 -10.86 -2.21
N VAL A 59 -3.99 -10.54 -1.73
CA VAL A 59 -4.99 -9.76 -2.50
C VAL A 59 -4.48 -8.37 -2.85
N ASP A 60 -3.80 -7.68 -1.93
CA ASP A 60 -3.31 -6.31 -2.15
C ASP A 60 -2.28 -6.26 -3.28
N SER A 61 -1.26 -7.11 -3.20
CA SER A 61 -0.20 -7.17 -4.21
C SER A 61 -0.72 -7.70 -5.55
N SER A 62 -1.70 -8.60 -5.53
CA SER A 62 -2.39 -9.07 -6.74
C SER A 62 -3.20 -7.97 -7.42
N LEU A 63 -3.93 -7.16 -6.65
CA LEU A 63 -4.73 -6.06 -7.17
C LEU A 63 -3.84 -4.99 -7.82
N ILE A 64 -2.78 -4.57 -7.12
CA ILE A 64 -1.80 -3.60 -7.63
C ILE A 64 -1.13 -4.15 -8.89
N PHE A 65 -0.60 -5.38 -8.85
CA PHE A 65 0.11 -5.97 -9.99
C PHE A 65 -0.80 -6.12 -11.22
N SER A 66 -2.03 -6.60 -11.04
CA SER A 66 -2.99 -6.79 -12.12
C SER A 66 -3.35 -5.48 -12.81
N ASN A 67 -3.61 -4.44 -12.00
CA ASN A 67 -3.93 -3.13 -12.53
C ASN A 67 -2.73 -2.46 -13.22
N ALA A 68 -1.55 -2.53 -12.60
CA ALA A 68 -0.32 -1.99 -13.16
C ALA A 68 0.09 -2.66 -14.49
N ARG A 69 -0.04 -4.00 -14.57
CA ARG A 69 0.27 -4.77 -15.78
C ARG A 69 -0.69 -4.50 -16.94
N ASN A 70 -1.94 -4.10 -16.66
CA ASN A 70 -2.87 -3.66 -17.69
C ASN A 70 -2.42 -2.37 -18.38
N LYS A 71 -1.76 -1.47 -17.64
CA LYS A 71 -1.22 -0.20 -18.15
C LYS A 71 0.18 -0.36 -18.76
N GLN A 72 1.00 -1.27 -18.22
CA GLN A 72 2.35 -1.59 -18.72
C GLN A 72 2.50 -3.09 -18.97
N LYS A 73 2.31 -3.50 -20.24
CA LYS A 73 2.29 -4.92 -20.66
C LYS A 73 3.59 -5.70 -20.36
N GLY A 74 4.71 -5.01 -20.14
CA GLY A 74 6.01 -5.58 -19.81
C GLY A 74 6.38 -5.58 -18.32
N LEU A 75 5.46 -5.22 -17.42
CA LEU A 75 5.76 -5.10 -15.99
C LEU A 75 6.22 -6.44 -15.41
N CYS A 76 7.41 -6.44 -14.81
CA CYS A 76 7.98 -7.61 -14.15
C CYS A 76 7.44 -7.71 -12.70
N GLY A 77 7.12 -8.93 -12.28
CA GLY A 77 6.74 -9.24 -10.90
C GLY A 77 7.87 -10.02 -10.23
N PHE A 78 8.25 -9.62 -9.02
CA PHE A 78 9.22 -10.34 -8.20
C PHE A 78 8.55 -10.84 -6.92
N THR A 79 8.80 -12.10 -6.59
CA THR A 79 8.42 -12.67 -5.30
C THR A 79 9.69 -12.97 -4.53
N ALA A 80 9.70 -12.64 -3.25
CA ALA A 80 10.75 -13.04 -2.33
C ALA A 80 10.22 -14.15 -1.44
N ASP A 81 10.98 -15.24 -1.34
CA ASP A 81 10.74 -16.35 -0.43
C ASP A 81 12.05 -16.61 0.31
N PHE A 82 11.97 -16.67 1.64
CA PHE A 82 13.12 -16.84 2.52
C PHE A 82 13.18 -18.23 3.16
N GLY A 83 12.28 -19.16 2.78
CA GLY A 83 12.12 -20.46 3.44
C GLY A 83 11.51 -20.34 4.84
N GLU A 84 11.44 -21.47 5.57
CA GLU A 84 10.88 -21.68 6.93
C GLU A 84 10.06 -20.51 7.52
N HIS A 85 8.93 -20.20 6.90
CA HIS A 85 7.68 -19.70 7.47
C HIS A 85 6.80 -19.29 6.30
N ASP A 86 5.96 -20.24 5.87
CA ASP A 86 4.82 -19.89 5.04
C ASP A 86 3.86 -19.06 5.91
N ASP A 87 3.86 -17.74 5.71
CA ASP A 87 2.90 -16.82 6.34
C ASP A 87 1.44 -17.29 6.11
N SER A 88 1.20 -18.12 5.10
CA SER A 88 -0.08 -18.77 4.80
C SER A 88 -0.44 -19.85 5.83
N GLU A 89 0.51 -20.68 6.26
CA GLU A 89 0.27 -21.78 7.21
C GLU A 89 -0.09 -21.25 8.60
N GLN A 90 0.60 -20.21 9.08
CA GLN A 90 0.32 -19.62 10.41
C GLN A 90 -1.07 -18.97 10.49
N ARG A 91 -1.56 -18.41 9.37
CA ARG A 91 -2.92 -17.83 9.26
C ARG A 91 -4.01 -18.90 9.10
N ALA A 92 -3.70 -20.01 8.44
CA ALA A 92 -4.64 -21.13 8.28
C ALA A 92 -4.87 -21.91 9.59
N SER A 93 -3.85 -22.00 10.46
CA SER A 93 -3.95 -22.72 11.74
C SER A 93 -4.57 -21.92 12.90
N SER A 94 -4.92 -20.65 12.68
CA SER A 94 -5.51 -19.75 13.68
C SER A 94 -7.02 -19.52 13.51
N SER A 95 -7.69 -20.33 12.66
CA SER A 95 -9.16 -20.38 12.50
C SER A 95 -9.79 -21.57 13.20
#